data_AF-A0A117DNH3-F1
#
_entry.id   AF-A0A117DNH3-F1
#
_cell.length_a   1.000
_cell.length_b   1.000
_cell.length_c   1.000
_cell.angle_alpha   90.00
_cell.angle_beta   90.00
_cell.angle_gamma   90.00
#
_symmetry.space_group_name_H-M   'P 1'
#
loop_
_entity.id
_entity.type
_entity.pdbx_description
1 polymer ?
#
loop_
_entity_poly.entity_id
_entity_poly.type
_entity_poly.pdbx_seq_one_letter_code
_entity_poly.pdbx_strand_id
1 'polypeptide(L)'
;MGILVNKDSKVIVQGMTGREGASHSRAMKDFGTQVVAGVTPGKGGTDFEGWPVFNSVAEAKAATGANVSIIFVPPAGAADAVLEAAHAGMPLIVLITEGVPTVDMMRAVQEVKTLDAQNRAQGGEGIRLIGGNCPGLVTNGEAKVGIMPNKIYANPGRIGLISRSGTLTYEAAKLLNDAGMGTSTTVGIGGDPVIGTTFADVLPLFEADPDTDAVVVIGEIGGADEEAAAEYIAQNMKKPVVAFISGRSAPKGKRMGHAGAIIMGDVGTPESKLAAFKAANVPVADTMPEIIDLVKQALNK
;
A
#
# COMPACT_ATOMS: atom_id res chain seq x y z
N MET A 1 -15.80 8.09 -1.44
CA MET A 1 -14.49 8.74 -1.30
C MET A 1 -13.60 7.79 -0.53
N GLY A 2 -12.71 7.08 -1.22
CA GLY A 2 -11.65 6.33 -0.53
C GLY A 2 -10.49 7.21 -0.10
N ILE A 3 -9.47 6.59 0.50
CA ILE A 3 -8.21 7.25 0.86
C ILE A 3 -7.17 7.12 -0.26
N LEU A 4 -6.31 8.14 -0.39
CA LEU A 4 -5.12 8.21 -1.27
C LEU A 4 -5.37 8.21 -2.79
N VAL A 5 -6.26 7.34 -3.30
CA VAL A 5 -6.63 7.28 -4.72
C VAL A 5 -8.14 7.26 -4.88
N ASN A 6 -8.61 7.83 -5.98
CA ASN A 6 -10.01 7.90 -6.36
C ASN A 6 -10.15 7.94 -7.89
N LYS A 7 -11.38 8.03 -8.39
CA LYS A 7 -11.66 8.07 -9.84
C LYS A 7 -10.95 9.21 -10.58
N ASP A 8 -10.55 10.29 -9.89
CA ASP A 8 -9.90 11.48 -10.47
C ASP A 8 -8.36 11.38 -10.43
N SER A 9 -7.81 10.33 -9.81
CA SER A 9 -6.36 10.08 -9.78
C SER A 9 -5.82 9.79 -11.18
N LYS A 10 -4.81 10.57 -11.58
CA LYS A 10 -4.11 10.43 -12.86
C LYS A 10 -2.76 9.75 -12.65
N VAL A 11 -2.62 8.56 -13.22
CA VAL A 11 -1.54 7.63 -12.95
C VAL A 11 -0.53 7.60 -14.10
N ILE A 12 0.74 7.82 -13.81
CA ILE A 12 1.84 7.46 -14.70
C ILE A 12 2.46 6.13 -14.29
N VAL A 13 3.02 5.41 -15.27
CA VAL A 13 3.64 4.10 -15.04
C VAL A 13 5.13 4.15 -15.41
N GLN A 14 5.99 4.14 -14.40
CA GLN A 14 7.43 3.99 -14.60
C GLN A 14 7.77 2.53 -14.93
N GLY A 15 8.42 2.32 -16.07
CA GLY A 15 8.65 0.98 -16.63
C GLY A 15 7.46 0.44 -17.43
N MET A 16 6.56 1.30 -17.93
CA MET A 16 5.38 0.91 -18.70
C MET A 16 5.68 -0.04 -19.86
N THR A 17 6.78 0.18 -20.59
CA THR A 17 7.09 -0.63 -21.78
C THR A 17 7.74 -1.98 -21.46
N GLY A 18 7.93 -2.30 -20.17
CA GLY A 18 8.31 -3.63 -19.69
C GLY A 18 7.10 -4.56 -19.57
N ARG A 19 7.35 -5.87 -19.42
CA ARG A 19 6.28 -6.89 -19.38
C ARG A 19 5.23 -6.64 -18.29
N GLU A 20 5.68 -6.46 -17.04
CA GLU A 20 4.77 -6.25 -15.90
C GLU A 20 4.10 -4.88 -15.96
N GLY A 21 4.86 -3.83 -16.32
CA GLY A 21 4.34 -2.48 -16.50
C GLY A 21 3.21 -2.44 -17.54
N ALA A 22 3.39 -3.08 -18.69
CA ALA A 22 2.39 -3.15 -19.75
C ALA A 22 1.14 -3.93 -19.30
N SER A 23 1.36 -5.13 -18.73
CA SER A 23 0.28 -5.99 -18.24
C SER A 23 -0.61 -5.29 -17.22
N HIS A 24 0.01 -4.66 -16.22
CA HIS A 24 -0.74 -3.99 -15.16
C HIS A 24 -1.27 -2.62 -15.57
N SER A 25 -0.67 -1.93 -16.54
CA SER A 25 -1.27 -0.73 -17.15
C SER A 25 -2.63 -1.03 -17.78
N ARG A 26 -2.71 -2.12 -18.56
CA ARG A 26 -3.98 -2.62 -19.12
C ARG A 26 -4.96 -2.98 -18.02
N ALA A 27 -4.53 -3.77 -17.04
CA ALA A 27 -5.41 -4.18 -15.94
C ALA A 27 -5.93 -2.99 -15.10
N MET A 28 -5.13 -1.93 -14.91
CA MET A 28 -5.57 -0.70 -14.25
C MET A 28 -6.59 0.07 -15.10
N LYS A 29 -6.33 0.22 -16.40
CA LYS A 29 -7.28 0.82 -17.34
C LYS A 29 -8.61 0.06 -17.40
N ASP A 30 -8.55 -1.27 -17.45
CA ASP A 30 -9.73 -2.16 -17.44
C ASP A 30 -10.53 -2.07 -16.13
N PHE A 31 -9.88 -1.66 -15.03
CA PHE A 31 -10.54 -1.40 -13.75
C PHE A 31 -11.22 -0.02 -13.71
N GLY A 32 -10.89 0.89 -14.63
CA GLY A 32 -11.38 2.27 -14.66
C GLY A 32 -10.35 3.31 -14.20
N THR A 33 -9.13 2.91 -13.83
CA THR A 33 -8.07 3.86 -13.44
C THR A 33 -7.64 4.72 -14.63
N GLN A 34 -7.48 6.04 -14.41
CA GLN A 34 -6.95 6.95 -15.42
C GLN A 34 -5.43 6.81 -15.55
N VAL A 35 -4.97 5.83 -16.33
CA VAL A 35 -3.57 5.72 -16.75
C VAL A 35 -3.32 6.75 -17.87
N VAL A 36 -2.47 7.74 -17.62
CA VAL A 36 -2.30 8.91 -18.50
C VAL A 36 -1.00 8.91 -19.31
N ALA A 37 0.06 8.26 -18.82
CA ALA A 37 1.33 8.16 -19.54
C ALA A 37 2.25 7.07 -18.99
N GLY A 38 3.22 6.67 -19.80
CA GLY A 38 4.35 5.84 -19.39
C GLY A 38 5.64 6.65 -19.24
N VAL A 39 6.54 6.17 -18.39
CA VAL A 39 7.93 6.64 -18.34
C VAL A 39 8.85 5.47 -18.65
N THR A 40 9.68 5.62 -19.67
CA THR A 40 10.78 4.69 -19.96
C THR A 40 11.93 5.46 -20.60
N PRO A 41 13.06 5.64 -19.88
CA PRO A 41 14.23 6.32 -20.42
C PRO A 41 14.68 5.75 -21.76
N GLY A 42 14.94 6.61 -22.73
CA GLY A 42 15.32 6.26 -24.11
C GLY A 42 14.13 5.97 -25.03
N LYS A 43 12.89 6.02 -24.54
CA LYS A 43 11.66 5.85 -25.34
C LYS A 43 10.72 7.05 -25.29
N GLY A 44 11.16 8.19 -24.76
CA GLY A 44 10.37 9.41 -24.75
C GLY A 44 9.97 9.86 -26.16
N GLY A 45 8.74 10.36 -26.31
CA GLY A 45 8.16 10.79 -27.58
C GLY A 45 7.51 9.67 -28.40
N THR A 46 7.55 8.43 -27.91
CA THR A 46 6.85 7.28 -28.51
C THR A 46 5.43 7.13 -27.95
N ASP A 47 4.61 6.36 -28.66
CA ASP A 47 3.33 5.85 -28.16
C ASP A 47 3.49 4.38 -27.76
N PHE A 48 2.86 3.98 -26.66
CA PHE A 48 2.74 2.59 -26.24
C PHE A 48 1.27 2.25 -25.97
N GLU A 49 0.63 1.54 -26.88
CA GLU A 49 -0.78 1.12 -26.77
C GLU A 49 -1.77 2.28 -26.56
N GLY A 50 -1.48 3.44 -27.15
CA GLY A 50 -2.26 4.67 -27.01
C GLY A 50 -1.88 5.55 -25.82
N TRP A 51 -0.85 5.17 -25.04
CA TRP A 51 -0.28 6.02 -24.00
C TRP A 51 0.98 6.73 -24.48
N PRO A 52 1.10 8.05 -24.28
CA PRO A 52 2.35 8.75 -24.53
C PRO A 52 3.44 8.27 -23.56
N VAL A 53 4.64 8.07 -24.06
CA VAL A 53 5.82 7.68 -23.26
C VAL A 53 6.78 8.86 -23.17
N PHE A 54 7.28 9.11 -21.96
CA PHE A 54 8.25 10.16 -21.67
C PHE A 54 9.58 9.58 -21.20
N ASN A 55 10.64 10.38 -21.28
CA ASN A 55 11.95 9.98 -20.78
C ASN A 55 12.07 10.16 -19.26
N SER A 56 11.32 11.11 -18.69
CA SER A 56 11.34 11.38 -17.25
C SER A 56 9.94 11.56 -16.64
N VAL A 57 9.85 11.36 -15.32
CA VAL A 57 8.65 11.63 -14.52
C VAL A 57 8.28 13.10 -14.55
N ALA A 58 9.26 14.00 -14.53
CA ALA A 58 9.02 15.44 -14.58
C ALA A 58 8.31 15.86 -15.88
N GLU A 59 8.78 15.37 -17.03
CA GLU A 59 8.14 15.60 -18.33
C GLU A 59 6.71 15.04 -18.35
N ALA A 60 6.52 13.79 -17.92
CA ALA A 60 5.22 13.13 -17.90
C ALA A 60 4.22 13.87 -17.00
N LYS A 61 4.66 14.27 -15.81
CA LYS A 61 3.83 15.02 -14.86
C LYS A 61 3.44 16.38 -15.42
N ALA A 62 4.38 17.14 -15.99
CA ALA A 62 4.10 18.45 -16.58
C ALA A 62 3.10 18.36 -17.75
N ALA A 63 3.23 17.33 -18.60
CA ALA A 63 2.36 17.16 -19.76
C ALA A 63 0.94 16.68 -19.42
N THR A 64 0.77 15.91 -18.33
CA THR A 64 -0.49 15.20 -18.04
C THR A 64 -1.22 15.70 -16.79
N GLY A 65 -0.52 16.41 -15.90
CA GLY A 65 -1.00 16.75 -14.57
C GLY A 65 -1.17 15.52 -13.67
N ALA A 66 -0.35 14.48 -13.86
CA ALA A 66 -0.40 13.28 -13.05
C ALA A 66 -0.11 13.56 -11.56
N ASN A 67 -0.83 12.87 -10.69
CA ASN A 67 -0.66 12.96 -9.24
C ASN A 67 -0.33 11.61 -8.58
N VAL A 68 -0.21 10.54 -9.37
CA VAL A 68 0.24 9.23 -8.91
C VAL A 68 1.29 8.66 -9.86
N SER A 69 2.37 8.09 -9.31
CA SER A 69 3.34 7.29 -10.05
C SER A 69 3.40 5.87 -9.50
N ILE A 70 3.17 4.87 -10.35
CA ILE A 70 3.42 3.46 -10.02
C ILE A 70 4.68 2.95 -10.73
N ILE A 71 5.48 2.16 -10.01
CA ILE A 71 6.81 1.73 -10.43
C ILE A 71 6.84 0.21 -10.64
N PHE A 72 7.19 -0.20 -11.86
CA PHE A 72 7.48 -1.58 -12.27
C PHE A 72 8.94 -1.76 -12.72
N VAL A 73 9.82 -0.84 -12.33
CA VAL A 73 11.26 -0.86 -12.66
C VAL A 73 11.94 -2.01 -11.89
N PRO A 74 12.85 -2.79 -12.52
CA PRO A 74 13.57 -3.87 -11.85
C PRO A 74 14.35 -3.41 -10.60
N PRO A 75 14.69 -4.32 -9.67
CA PRO A 75 15.23 -3.95 -8.36
C PRO A 75 16.45 -3.04 -8.39
N ALA A 76 17.34 -3.25 -9.38
CA ALA A 76 18.57 -2.47 -9.54
C ALA A 76 18.36 -0.97 -9.83
N GLY A 77 17.18 -0.57 -10.34
CA GLY A 77 16.86 0.84 -10.62
C GLY A 77 15.61 1.35 -9.89
N ALA A 78 15.02 0.53 -9.01
CA ALA A 78 13.73 0.83 -8.40
C ALA A 78 13.81 1.97 -7.38
N ALA A 79 14.89 2.04 -6.60
CA ALA A 79 15.12 3.14 -5.65
C ALA A 79 15.33 4.48 -6.39
N ASP A 80 16.08 4.48 -7.49
CA ASP A 80 16.28 5.68 -8.32
C ASP A 80 14.96 6.15 -8.95
N ALA A 81 14.10 5.22 -9.39
CA ALA A 81 12.76 5.54 -9.90
C ALA A 81 11.84 6.18 -8.82
N VAL A 82 12.00 5.77 -7.55
CA VAL A 82 11.32 6.42 -6.42
C VAL A 82 11.85 7.85 -6.23
N LEU A 83 13.17 8.02 -6.22
CA LEU A 83 13.81 9.32 -6.07
C LEU A 83 13.41 10.27 -7.21
N GLU A 84 13.37 9.80 -8.45
CA GLU A 84 12.93 10.58 -9.61
C GLU A 84 11.50 11.10 -9.42
N ALA A 85 10.57 10.22 -9.01
CA ALA A 85 9.20 10.64 -8.77
C ALA A 85 9.07 11.61 -7.59
N ALA A 86 9.86 11.41 -6.52
CA ALA A 86 9.86 12.30 -5.37
C ALA A 86 10.38 13.69 -5.74
N HIS A 87 11.48 13.79 -6.48
CA HIS A 87 12.04 15.06 -6.95
C HIS A 87 11.15 15.77 -7.99
N ALA A 88 10.37 15.02 -8.78
CA ALA A 88 9.32 15.59 -9.61
C ALA A 88 8.10 16.09 -8.80
N GLY A 89 8.12 15.93 -7.48
CA GLY A 89 7.06 16.32 -6.55
C GLY A 89 5.81 15.47 -6.70
N MET A 90 5.92 14.20 -7.07
CA MET A 90 4.76 13.32 -7.24
C MET A 90 4.04 13.10 -5.89
N PRO A 91 2.77 13.46 -5.75
CA PRO A 91 2.07 13.36 -4.46
C PRO A 91 2.00 11.92 -3.91
N LEU A 92 1.77 10.94 -4.79
CA LEU A 92 1.74 9.53 -4.42
C LEU A 92 2.65 8.69 -5.32
N ILE A 93 3.52 7.91 -4.70
CA ILE A 93 4.45 6.99 -5.33
C ILE A 93 4.12 5.57 -4.83
N VAL A 94 3.97 4.62 -5.75
CA VAL A 94 3.66 3.22 -5.44
C VAL A 94 4.74 2.32 -6.01
N LEU A 95 5.56 1.74 -5.13
CA LEU A 95 6.65 0.84 -5.49
C LEU A 95 6.24 -0.62 -5.35
N ILE A 96 6.01 -1.28 -6.48
CA ILE A 96 5.61 -2.70 -6.54
C ILE A 96 6.81 -3.62 -6.35
N THR A 97 7.97 -3.23 -6.90
CA THR A 97 9.15 -4.08 -7.04
C THR A 97 9.61 -4.72 -5.73
N GLU A 98 9.79 -6.04 -5.76
CA GLU A 98 10.39 -6.84 -4.70
C GLU A 98 11.91 -6.95 -4.87
N GLY A 99 12.65 -7.06 -3.76
CA GLY A 99 14.09 -7.37 -3.78
C GLY A 99 14.99 -6.16 -3.99
N VAL A 100 14.46 -4.95 -3.75
CA VAL A 100 15.28 -3.73 -3.73
C VAL A 100 16.26 -3.82 -2.54
N PRO A 101 17.55 -3.52 -2.73
CA PRO A 101 18.50 -3.53 -1.62
C PRO A 101 18.06 -2.63 -0.47
N THR A 102 18.13 -3.12 0.77
CA THR A 102 17.65 -2.39 1.95
C THR A 102 18.33 -1.02 2.11
N VAL A 103 19.62 -0.92 1.81
CA VAL A 103 20.37 0.35 1.88
C VAL A 103 19.84 1.38 0.88
N ASP A 104 19.42 0.94 -0.31
CA ASP A 104 18.87 1.83 -1.32
C ASP A 104 17.46 2.28 -0.93
N MET A 105 16.64 1.38 -0.40
CA MET A 105 15.34 1.74 0.19
C MET A 105 15.47 2.69 1.37
N MET A 106 16.46 2.53 2.25
CA MET A 106 16.71 3.48 3.35
C MET A 106 16.99 4.89 2.83
N ARG A 107 17.82 5.01 1.80
CA ARG A 107 18.13 6.30 1.16
C ARG A 107 16.87 6.90 0.51
N ALA A 108 16.14 6.10 -0.27
CA ALA A 108 14.93 6.56 -0.94
C ALA A 108 13.83 7.00 0.04
N VAL A 109 13.57 6.20 1.08
CA VAL A 109 12.58 6.54 2.11
C VAL A 109 12.97 7.80 2.89
N GLN A 110 14.25 7.95 3.24
CA GLN A 110 14.74 9.14 3.94
C GLN A 110 14.58 10.40 3.08
N GLU A 111 14.92 10.32 1.79
CA GLU A 111 14.77 11.45 0.88
C GLU A 111 13.29 11.81 0.66
N VAL A 112 12.42 10.81 0.44
CA VAL A 112 10.97 11.03 0.32
C VAL A 112 10.41 11.74 1.55
N LYS A 113 10.77 11.30 2.77
CA LYS A 113 10.33 11.95 4.01
C LYS A 113 10.85 13.39 4.13
N THR A 114 12.07 13.63 3.69
CA THR A 114 12.68 14.97 3.70
C THR A 114 11.93 15.91 2.74
N LEU A 115 11.66 15.46 1.52
CA LEU A 115 10.93 16.22 0.52
C LEU A 115 9.46 16.43 0.89
N ASP A 116 8.79 15.44 1.48
CA ASP A 116 7.43 15.58 2.02
C ASP A 116 7.36 16.69 3.07
N ALA A 117 8.26 16.67 4.06
CA ALA A 117 8.30 17.68 5.11
C ALA A 117 8.58 19.09 4.55
N GLN A 118 9.51 19.20 3.60
CA GLN A 118 9.84 20.47 2.95
C GLN A 118 8.65 21.02 2.13
N ASN A 119 8.01 20.18 1.31
CA ASN A 119 6.87 20.60 0.49
C ASN A 119 5.70 21.06 1.36
N ARG A 120 5.36 20.30 2.41
CA ARG A 120 4.30 20.69 3.35
C ARG A 120 4.61 21.98 4.08
N ALA A 121 5.85 22.19 4.52
CA ALA A 121 6.28 23.44 5.17
C ALA A 121 6.15 24.67 4.26
N GLN A 122 6.22 24.47 2.94
CA GLN A 122 6.03 25.51 1.93
C GLN A 122 4.57 25.66 1.47
N GLY A 123 3.63 24.93 2.07
CA GLY A 123 2.22 24.93 1.70
C GLY A 123 1.90 24.12 0.43
N GLY A 124 2.85 23.32 -0.05
CA GLY A 124 2.68 22.41 -1.17
C GLY A 124 2.00 21.09 -0.78
N GLU A 125 1.70 20.28 -1.79
CA GLU A 125 1.19 18.92 -1.58
C GLU A 125 2.29 18.01 -1.00
N GLY A 126 1.89 17.12 -0.10
CA GLY A 126 2.79 16.13 0.46
C GLY A 126 3.18 15.04 -0.55
N ILE A 127 4.29 14.35 -0.26
CA ILE A 127 4.80 13.23 -1.03
C ILE A 127 4.69 11.97 -0.16
N ARG A 128 4.04 10.94 -0.69
CA ARG A 128 3.91 9.65 0.00
C ARG A 128 4.45 8.51 -0.86
N LEU A 129 5.24 7.64 -0.25
CA LEU A 129 5.68 6.37 -0.84
C LEU A 129 4.93 5.21 -0.19
N ILE A 130 4.17 4.46 -0.99
CA ILE A 130 3.65 3.14 -0.62
C ILE A 130 4.57 2.07 -1.18
N GLY A 131 4.93 1.10 -0.34
CA GLY A 131 5.67 -0.08 -0.78
C GLY A 131 7.17 0.01 -0.63
N GLY A 132 7.85 -0.69 -1.54
CA GLY A 132 8.89 -1.66 -1.20
C GLY A 132 8.21 -3.04 -1.08
N ASN A 133 8.23 -3.82 -2.17
CA ASN A 133 7.58 -5.14 -2.25
C ASN A 133 6.11 -5.14 -1.82
N CYS A 134 5.23 -4.49 -2.60
CA CYS A 134 3.81 -4.37 -2.25
C CYS A 134 2.86 -4.63 -3.43
N PRO A 135 1.59 -4.99 -3.16
CA PRO A 135 0.59 -5.14 -4.22
C PRO A 135 0.01 -3.81 -4.72
N GLY A 136 0.33 -2.69 -4.07
CA GLY A 136 -0.23 -1.36 -4.32
C GLY A 136 -1.47 -1.06 -3.49
N LEU A 137 -2.42 -0.29 -4.04
CA LEU A 137 -3.67 0.08 -3.37
C LEU A 137 -4.87 0.12 -4.33
N VAL A 138 -6.07 -0.06 -3.77
CA VAL A 138 -7.34 0.01 -4.50
C VAL A 138 -8.37 0.76 -3.68
N THR A 139 -8.98 1.79 -4.24
CA THR A 139 -10.28 2.28 -3.78
C THR A 139 -11.34 1.58 -4.61
N ASN A 140 -12.12 0.71 -3.97
CA ASN A 140 -12.99 -0.24 -4.66
C ASN A 140 -14.02 0.49 -5.54
N GLY A 141 -14.20 -0.02 -6.76
CA GLY A 141 -15.10 0.57 -7.76
C GLY A 141 -14.66 1.92 -8.33
N GLU A 142 -13.54 2.50 -7.87
CA GLU A 142 -13.06 3.80 -8.35
C GLU A 142 -11.71 3.73 -9.07
N ALA A 143 -10.66 3.29 -8.36
CA ALA A 143 -9.30 3.29 -8.89
C ALA A 143 -8.44 2.22 -8.25
N LYS A 144 -7.65 1.54 -9.09
CA LYS A 144 -6.64 0.57 -8.71
C LYS A 144 -5.27 1.04 -9.18
N VAL A 145 -4.32 1.10 -8.27
CA VAL A 145 -2.91 1.40 -8.55
C VAL A 145 -2.07 0.25 -8.00
N GLY A 146 -1.88 -0.78 -8.83
CA GLY A 146 -1.17 -1.99 -8.39
C GLY A 146 -1.53 -3.26 -9.14
N ILE A 147 -1.10 -4.38 -8.57
CA ILE A 147 -1.18 -5.72 -9.16
C ILE A 147 -2.34 -6.56 -8.63
N MET A 148 -3.19 -5.98 -7.79
CA MET A 148 -4.36 -6.66 -7.23
C MET A 148 -5.37 -7.08 -8.31
N PRO A 149 -6.09 -8.21 -8.11
CA PRO A 149 -7.02 -8.74 -9.10
C PRO A 149 -8.34 -7.96 -9.15
N ASN A 150 -8.68 -7.40 -10.31
CA ASN A 150 -9.84 -6.55 -10.53
C ASN A 150 -11.16 -7.11 -9.99
N LYS A 151 -11.41 -8.42 -10.20
CA LYS A 151 -12.68 -9.06 -9.83
C LYS A 151 -13.02 -8.96 -8.34
N ILE A 152 -12.01 -8.91 -7.47
CA ILE A 152 -12.22 -8.81 -6.02
C ILE A 152 -12.63 -7.38 -5.64
N TYR A 153 -12.19 -6.36 -6.35
CA TYR A 153 -12.34 -4.96 -5.93
C TYR A 153 -13.36 -4.17 -6.75
N ALA A 154 -14.12 -4.84 -7.62
CA ALA A 154 -15.06 -4.19 -8.52
C ALA A 154 -16.21 -3.47 -7.80
N ASN A 155 -16.61 -3.96 -6.62
CA ASN A 155 -17.73 -3.42 -5.86
C ASN A 155 -17.23 -2.69 -4.60
N PRO A 156 -17.77 -1.50 -4.30
CA PRO A 156 -17.44 -0.77 -3.08
C PRO A 156 -18.00 -1.48 -1.84
N GLY A 157 -17.29 -1.35 -0.73
CA GLY A 157 -17.76 -1.70 0.61
C GLY A 157 -17.30 -0.67 1.63
N ARG A 158 -17.42 -0.99 2.91
CA ARG A 158 -17.19 -0.02 4.01
C ARG A 158 -16.10 -0.44 5.00
N ILE A 159 -15.32 -1.45 4.66
CA ILE A 159 -14.21 -1.92 5.51
C ILE A 159 -12.88 -1.44 4.93
N GLY A 160 -12.15 -0.64 5.69
CA GLY A 160 -10.78 -0.29 5.37
C GLY A 160 -9.89 -1.52 5.55
N LEU A 161 -8.99 -1.80 4.60
CA LEU A 161 -8.10 -2.95 4.68
C LEU A 161 -6.66 -2.50 4.49
N ILE A 162 -5.78 -2.85 5.43
CA ILE A 162 -4.35 -2.57 5.33
C ILE A 162 -3.51 -3.79 5.64
N SER A 163 -2.46 -4.04 4.85
CA SER A 163 -1.63 -5.22 5.00
C SER A 163 -0.21 -5.07 4.50
N ARG A 164 0.69 -5.88 5.06
CA ARG A 164 2.04 -6.11 4.52
C ARG A 164 2.07 -7.11 3.35
N SER A 165 1.11 -8.03 3.28
CA SER A 165 1.13 -9.17 2.35
C SER A 165 0.20 -9.01 1.16
N GLY A 166 0.64 -9.41 -0.04
CA GLY A 166 -0.21 -9.41 -1.23
C GLY A 166 -1.38 -10.40 -1.13
N THR A 167 -1.12 -11.69 -1.21
CA THR A 167 -2.18 -12.71 -1.35
C THR A 167 -3.09 -12.83 -0.13
N LEU A 168 -2.58 -12.61 1.09
CA LEU A 168 -3.42 -12.57 2.29
C LEU A 168 -4.41 -11.39 2.25
N THR A 169 -4.02 -10.26 1.67
CA THR A 169 -4.93 -9.13 1.44
C THR A 169 -6.08 -9.52 0.51
N TYR A 170 -5.79 -10.27 -0.56
CA TYR A 170 -6.80 -10.67 -1.54
C TYR A 170 -7.81 -11.63 -0.91
N GLU A 171 -7.33 -12.54 -0.06
CA GLU A 171 -8.15 -13.48 0.66
C GLU A 171 -9.08 -12.77 1.66
N ALA A 172 -8.56 -11.84 2.46
CA ALA A 172 -9.41 -11.05 3.36
C ALA A 172 -10.44 -10.20 2.61
N ALA A 173 -10.02 -9.51 1.56
CA ALA A 173 -10.94 -8.73 0.73
C ALA A 173 -12.04 -9.61 0.13
N LYS A 174 -11.68 -10.80 -0.37
CA LYS A 174 -12.66 -11.77 -0.88
C LYS A 174 -13.64 -12.23 0.21
N LEU A 175 -13.16 -12.60 1.39
CA LEU A 175 -14.02 -13.02 2.49
C LEU A 175 -14.98 -11.90 2.93
N LEU A 176 -14.49 -10.65 3.00
CA LEU A 176 -15.31 -9.47 3.31
C LEU A 176 -16.38 -9.22 2.24
N ASN A 177 -16.04 -9.40 0.96
CA ASN A 177 -17.00 -9.29 -0.14
C ASN A 177 -18.06 -10.40 -0.11
N ASP A 178 -17.65 -11.66 0.05
CA ASP A 178 -18.55 -12.80 0.11
C ASP A 178 -19.53 -12.69 1.30
N ALA A 179 -19.11 -12.03 2.37
CA ALA A 179 -19.93 -11.71 3.53
C ALA A 179 -20.80 -10.43 3.37
N GLY A 180 -20.76 -9.77 2.21
CA GLY A 180 -21.56 -8.59 1.88
C GLY A 180 -21.08 -7.26 2.50
N MET A 181 -19.88 -7.21 3.06
CA MET A 181 -19.33 -5.99 3.68
C MET A 181 -18.45 -5.20 2.71
N GLY A 182 -17.65 -5.91 1.90
CA GLY A 182 -16.68 -5.37 0.96
C GLY A 182 -15.62 -4.46 1.59
N THR A 183 -14.79 -3.84 0.75
CA THR A 183 -13.75 -2.90 1.21
C THR A 183 -13.95 -1.49 0.68
N SER A 184 -13.63 -0.47 1.47
CA SER A 184 -13.61 0.93 1.04
C SER A 184 -12.35 1.20 0.22
N THR A 185 -11.20 1.26 0.90
CA THR A 185 -9.87 1.25 0.31
C THR A 185 -9.04 0.11 0.91
N THR A 186 -8.30 -0.58 0.05
CA THR A 186 -7.30 -1.58 0.41
C THR A 186 -5.91 -1.04 0.14
N VAL A 187 -5.02 -1.05 1.14
CA VAL A 187 -3.63 -0.57 1.04
C VAL A 187 -2.65 -1.68 1.40
N GLY A 188 -1.88 -2.13 0.42
CA GLY A 188 -0.72 -2.99 0.66
C GLY A 188 0.52 -2.14 0.93
N ILE A 189 0.99 -2.08 2.17
CA ILE A 189 2.15 -1.25 2.56
C ILE A 189 3.50 -1.89 2.23
N GLY A 190 3.53 -3.22 2.07
CA GLY A 190 4.69 -3.98 1.61
C GLY A 190 5.37 -4.84 2.67
N GLY A 191 6.13 -5.83 2.19
CA GLY A 191 6.79 -6.86 3.01
C GLY A 191 8.29 -6.60 3.27
N ASP A 192 8.86 -5.54 2.71
CA ASP A 192 10.28 -5.24 2.92
C ASP A 192 10.56 -4.67 4.34
N PRO A 193 11.81 -4.75 4.85
CA PRO A 193 12.15 -4.23 6.17
C PRO A 193 12.07 -2.71 6.28
N VAL A 194 12.18 -2.01 5.15
CA VAL A 194 12.16 -0.54 5.06
C VAL A 194 11.17 -0.17 3.98
N ILE A 195 10.01 0.33 4.40
CA ILE A 195 8.91 0.76 3.55
C ILE A 195 8.65 2.26 3.72
N GLY A 196 7.99 2.87 2.74
CA GLY A 196 7.71 4.30 2.78
C GLY A 196 6.58 4.71 3.75
N THR A 197 5.53 3.90 3.80
CA THR A 197 4.29 4.15 4.57
C THR A 197 4.02 2.95 5.47
N THR A 198 3.83 3.16 6.77
CA THR A 198 3.55 2.13 7.76
C THR A 198 2.05 2.02 8.06
N PHE A 199 1.66 1.07 8.93
CA PHE A 199 0.28 1.00 9.45
C PHE A 199 -0.14 2.32 10.12
N ALA A 200 0.71 2.86 11.00
CA ALA A 200 0.43 4.09 11.73
C ALA A 200 0.28 5.32 10.82
N ASP A 201 0.84 5.31 9.60
CA ASP A 201 0.70 6.39 8.63
C ASP A 201 -0.62 6.36 7.82
N VAL A 202 -1.31 5.21 7.81
CA VAL A 202 -2.55 5.01 7.04
C VAL A 202 -3.78 4.95 7.94
N LEU A 203 -3.66 4.41 9.16
CA LEU A 203 -4.75 4.38 10.14
C LEU A 203 -5.42 5.76 10.37
N PRO A 204 -4.69 6.90 10.45
CA PRO A 204 -5.31 8.23 10.50
C PRO A 204 -6.21 8.53 9.30
N LEU A 205 -5.86 8.04 8.11
CA LEU A 205 -6.65 8.27 6.90
C LEU A 205 -7.95 7.49 6.96
N PHE A 206 -7.92 6.23 7.41
CA PHE A 206 -9.14 5.45 7.60
C PHE A 206 -10.03 6.02 8.70
N GLU A 207 -9.45 6.51 9.81
CA GLU A 207 -10.22 7.20 10.85
C GLU A 207 -10.96 8.43 10.29
N ALA A 208 -10.30 9.22 9.43
CA ALA A 208 -10.88 10.41 8.82
C ALA A 208 -11.89 10.12 7.68
N ASP A 209 -11.86 8.93 7.09
CA ASP A 209 -12.65 8.60 5.90
C ASP A 209 -14.12 8.25 6.23
N PRO A 210 -15.12 9.07 5.86
CA PRO A 210 -16.53 8.77 6.15
C PRO A 210 -17.08 7.51 5.47
N ASP A 211 -16.38 6.95 4.48
CA ASP A 211 -16.78 5.72 3.79
C ASP A 211 -16.17 4.45 4.39
N THR A 212 -15.40 4.59 5.47
CA THR A 212 -14.85 3.48 6.25
C THR A 212 -15.53 3.41 7.61
N ASP A 213 -16.19 2.28 7.91
CA ASP A 213 -16.88 2.03 9.19
C ASP A 213 -16.01 1.21 10.17
N ALA A 214 -15.15 0.33 9.65
CA ALA A 214 -14.20 -0.46 10.43
C ALA A 214 -12.91 -0.70 9.64
N VAL A 215 -11.82 -1.05 10.33
CA VAL A 215 -10.52 -1.32 9.69
C VAL A 215 -10.04 -2.73 10.01
N VAL A 216 -9.55 -3.45 9.00
CA VAL A 216 -8.85 -4.72 9.15
C VAL A 216 -7.36 -4.50 8.92
N VAL A 217 -6.54 -4.90 9.90
CA VAL A 217 -5.08 -4.84 9.85
C VAL A 217 -4.53 -6.26 9.69
N ILE A 218 -3.82 -6.53 8.60
CA ILE A 218 -3.17 -7.82 8.34
C ILE A 218 -1.66 -7.65 8.44
N GLY A 219 -1.13 -7.98 9.61
CA GLY A 219 0.30 -7.97 9.90
C GLY A 219 0.96 -9.33 9.69
N GLU A 220 2.27 -9.35 9.92
CA GLU A 220 3.11 -10.54 9.89
C GLU A 220 4.21 -10.44 10.95
N ILE A 221 5.03 -11.48 11.10
CA ILE A 221 6.21 -11.44 11.97
C ILE A 221 7.28 -10.45 11.47
N GLY A 222 8.15 -9.99 12.39
CA GLY A 222 9.28 -9.13 12.08
C GLY A 222 8.95 -7.64 12.07
N GLY A 223 9.89 -6.81 12.53
CA GLY A 223 9.67 -5.37 12.74
C GLY A 223 8.70 -5.06 13.89
N ALA A 224 8.43 -3.78 14.13
CA ALA A 224 7.60 -3.29 15.23
C ALA A 224 6.39 -2.45 14.76
N ASP A 225 6.07 -2.51 13.46
CA ASP A 225 5.04 -1.64 12.86
C ASP A 225 3.63 -1.94 13.41
N GLU A 226 3.35 -3.21 13.74
CA GLU A 226 2.09 -3.64 14.33
C GLU A 226 1.95 -3.18 15.79
N GLU A 227 3.02 -3.20 16.56
CA GLU A 227 3.06 -2.65 17.92
C GLU A 227 2.83 -1.13 17.91
N ALA A 228 3.49 -0.41 16.99
CA ALA A 228 3.26 1.02 16.78
C ALA A 228 1.82 1.31 16.29
N ALA A 229 1.25 0.44 15.45
CA ALA A 229 -0.15 0.53 15.04
C ALA A 229 -1.09 0.37 16.24
N ALA A 230 -0.85 -0.62 17.12
CA ALA A 230 -1.64 -0.85 18.31
C ALA A 230 -1.61 0.36 19.25
N GLU A 231 -0.44 0.98 19.44
CA GLU A 231 -0.32 2.22 20.22
C GLU A 231 -1.14 3.36 19.60
N TYR A 232 -1.02 3.58 18.29
CA TYR A 232 -1.82 4.61 17.59
C TYR A 232 -3.32 4.36 17.74
N ILE A 233 -3.78 3.12 17.55
CA ILE A 233 -5.20 2.73 17.65
C ILE A 233 -5.74 3.07 19.04
N ALA A 234 -5.03 2.66 20.10
CA ALA A 234 -5.46 2.86 21.48
C ALA A 234 -5.63 4.35 21.84
N GLN A 235 -4.82 5.23 21.24
CA GLN A 235 -4.79 6.65 21.56
C GLN A 235 -5.71 7.49 20.66
N ASN A 236 -5.92 7.09 19.40
CA ASN A 236 -6.43 8.00 18.38
C ASN A 236 -7.64 7.48 17.58
N MET A 237 -7.88 6.16 17.54
CA MET A 237 -8.94 5.62 16.71
C MET A 237 -10.24 5.44 17.48
N LYS A 238 -11.35 5.83 16.85
CA LYS A 238 -12.70 5.56 17.33
C LYS A 238 -13.35 4.45 16.52
N LYS A 239 -13.00 4.33 15.25
CA LYS A 239 -13.51 3.26 14.40
C LYS A 239 -12.97 1.91 14.90
N PRO A 240 -13.82 0.87 14.92
CA PRO A 240 -13.38 -0.45 15.32
C PRO A 240 -12.28 -0.97 14.41
N VAL A 241 -11.29 -1.62 15.02
CA VAL A 241 -10.18 -2.29 14.32
C VAL A 241 -10.19 -3.77 14.66
N VAL A 242 -9.95 -4.61 13.65
CA VAL A 242 -9.71 -6.06 13.80
C VAL A 242 -8.34 -6.37 13.21
N ALA A 243 -7.56 -7.21 13.89
CA ALA A 243 -6.24 -7.59 13.41
C ALA A 243 -6.16 -9.08 13.01
N PHE A 244 -5.24 -9.40 12.11
CA PHE A 244 -4.76 -10.76 11.86
C PHE A 244 -3.24 -10.72 11.76
N ILE A 245 -2.56 -11.68 12.40
CA ILE A 245 -1.10 -11.77 12.40
C ILE A 245 -0.68 -13.11 11.81
N SER A 246 -0.08 -13.05 10.62
CA SER A 246 0.50 -14.20 9.95
C SER A 246 1.83 -14.63 10.59
N GLY A 247 2.22 -15.89 10.41
CA GLY A 247 3.52 -16.39 10.83
C GLY A 247 3.63 -16.77 12.32
N ARG A 248 2.52 -16.95 13.03
CA ARG A 248 2.51 -17.33 14.47
C ARG A 248 3.27 -18.62 14.78
N SER A 249 3.37 -19.53 13.81
CA SER A 249 4.10 -20.81 13.94
C SER A 249 5.48 -20.78 13.29
N ALA A 250 6.00 -19.60 12.92
CA ALA A 250 7.28 -19.49 12.24
C ALA A 250 8.46 -19.79 13.19
N PRO A 251 9.48 -20.53 12.73
CA PRO A 251 10.68 -20.76 13.53
C PRO A 251 11.51 -19.48 13.67
N LYS A 252 12.12 -19.27 14.84
CA LYS A 252 12.98 -18.12 15.12
C LYS A 252 14.20 -18.07 14.19
N GLY A 253 14.63 -16.86 13.81
CA GLY A 253 15.83 -16.64 12.99
C GLY A 253 15.74 -17.06 11.52
N LYS A 254 14.56 -17.48 11.04
CA LYS A 254 14.34 -17.86 9.64
C LYS A 254 13.51 -16.80 8.91
N ARG A 255 13.97 -16.40 7.72
CA ARG A 255 13.20 -15.54 6.81
C ARG A 255 12.06 -16.32 6.18
N MET A 256 10.85 -15.77 6.24
CA MET A 256 9.62 -16.38 5.71
C MET A 256 9.14 -15.67 4.44
N GLY A 257 9.79 -15.93 3.30
CA GLY A 257 9.44 -15.30 2.02
C GLY A 257 9.87 -13.84 1.98
N HIS A 258 9.02 -12.94 2.48
CA HIS A 258 9.29 -11.50 2.54
C HIS A 258 10.60 -11.21 3.28
N ALA A 259 11.32 -10.18 2.82
CA ALA A 259 12.58 -9.76 3.42
C ALA A 259 12.41 -9.28 4.86
N GLY A 260 11.27 -8.64 5.19
CA GLY A 260 10.94 -8.18 6.54
C GLY A 260 10.40 -9.27 7.49
N ALA A 261 10.02 -10.44 6.97
CA ALA A 261 9.42 -11.52 7.76
C ALA A 261 10.48 -12.37 8.48
N ILE A 262 11.20 -11.76 9.43
CA ILE A 262 12.21 -12.41 10.26
C ILE A 262 12.11 -11.93 11.72
N ILE A 263 12.11 -12.89 12.65
CA ILE A 263 12.08 -12.62 14.09
C ILE A 263 13.50 -12.34 14.57
N MET A 264 13.75 -11.15 15.11
CA MET A 264 15.03 -10.75 15.70
C MET A 264 14.82 -10.24 17.14
N GLY A 265 15.46 -10.89 18.12
CA GLY A 265 15.29 -10.52 19.53
C GLY A 265 13.90 -10.88 20.08
N ASP A 266 13.36 -10.01 20.91
CA ASP A 266 12.06 -10.12 21.60
C ASP A 266 10.94 -9.27 20.95
N VAL A 267 11.32 -8.23 20.19
CA VAL A 267 10.40 -7.38 19.41
C VAL A 267 10.12 -8.00 18.03
N GLY A 268 8.88 -7.83 17.54
CA GLY A 268 8.46 -8.38 16.25
C GLY A 268 8.17 -9.89 16.27
N THR A 269 8.11 -10.48 17.46
CA THR A 269 7.61 -11.84 17.67
C THR A 269 6.07 -11.86 17.54
N PRO A 270 5.46 -12.99 17.13
CA PRO A 270 4.01 -13.14 17.19
C PRO A 270 3.43 -12.76 18.56
N GLU A 271 4.09 -13.17 19.64
CA GLU A 271 3.64 -12.94 21.01
C GLU A 271 3.63 -11.45 21.37
N SER A 272 4.70 -10.72 20.99
CA SER A 272 4.77 -9.27 21.21
C SER A 272 3.65 -8.51 20.49
N LYS A 273 3.36 -8.86 19.23
CA LYS A 273 2.30 -8.24 18.42
C LYS A 273 0.91 -8.54 18.98
N LEU A 274 0.66 -9.79 19.38
CA LEU A 274 -0.60 -10.18 20.02
C LEU A 274 -0.81 -9.45 21.36
N ALA A 275 0.24 -9.30 22.16
CA ALA A 275 0.17 -8.56 23.42
C ALA A 275 -0.13 -7.07 23.19
N ALA A 276 0.50 -6.44 22.18
CA ALA A 276 0.25 -5.05 21.83
C ALA A 276 -1.20 -4.80 21.40
N PHE A 277 -1.74 -5.61 20.46
CA PHE A 277 -3.14 -5.48 20.06
C PHE A 277 -4.12 -5.76 21.19
N LYS A 278 -3.83 -6.75 22.05
CA LYS A 278 -4.64 -7.02 23.24
C LYS A 278 -4.67 -5.82 24.18
N ALA A 279 -3.52 -5.17 24.42
CA ALA A 279 -3.44 -3.96 25.26
C ALA A 279 -4.21 -2.77 24.65
N ALA A 280 -4.30 -2.71 23.32
CA ALA A 280 -5.10 -1.72 22.59
C ALA A 280 -6.59 -2.08 22.46
N ASN A 281 -7.05 -3.18 23.08
CA ASN A 281 -8.40 -3.73 22.93
C ASN A 281 -8.80 -4.06 21.47
N VAL A 282 -7.81 -4.41 20.64
CA VAL A 282 -8.02 -4.85 19.26
C VAL A 282 -8.14 -6.37 19.23
N PRO A 283 -9.30 -6.94 18.84
CA PRO A 283 -9.42 -8.39 18.68
C PRO A 283 -8.53 -8.87 17.53
N VAL A 284 -7.82 -9.97 17.75
CA VAL A 284 -6.95 -10.59 16.75
C VAL A 284 -7.53 -11.93 16.32
N ALA A 285 -7.89 -12.06 15.05
CA ALA A 285 -8.41 -13.29 14.46
C ALA A 285 -7.32 -14.38 14.43
N ASP A 286 -7.66 -15.60 14.85
CA ASP A 286 -6.82 -16.79 14.75
C ASP A 286 -6.82 -17.37 13.34
N THR A 287 -7.90 -17.18 12.60
CA THR A 287 -8.04 -17.61 11.19
C THR A 287 -8.59 -16.50 10.31
N MET A 288 -8.31 -16.56 9.00
CA MET A 288 -8.82 -15.58 8.04
C MET A 288 -10.37 -15.47 8.03
N PRO A 289 -11.14 -16.58 8.06
CA PRO A 289 -12.60 -16.48 8.14
C PRO A 289 -13.12 -15.78 9.40
N GLU A 290 -12.43 -15.92 10.53
CA GLU A 290 -12.83 -15.30 11.80
C GLU A 290 -12.79 -13.77 11.77
N ILE A 291 -12.02 -13.17 10.83
CA ILE A 291 -12.04 -11.72 10.58
C ILE A 291 -13.49 -11.24 10.35
N ILE A 292 -14.30 -12.03 9.65
CA ILE A 292 -15.69 -11.69 9.33
C ILE A 292 -16.55 -11.56 10.59
N ASP A 293 -16.43 -12.52 11.49
CA ASP A 293 -17.22 -12.56 12.72
C ASP A 293 -16.82 -11.42 13.65
N LEU A 294 -15.52 -11.14 13.76
CA LEU A 294 -15.00 -10.05 14.58
C LEU A 294 -15.41 -8.68 14.05
N VAL A 295 -15.37 -8.46 12.73
CA VAL A 295 -15.83 -7.21 12.12
C VAL A 295 -17.34 -7.01 12.39
N LYS A 296 -18.16 -8.04 12.18
CA LYS A 296 -19.60 -7.97 12.49
C LYS A 296 -19.87 -7.67 13.95
N GLN A 297 -19.15 -8.29 14.88
CA GLN A 297 -19.28 -8.02 16.30
C GLN A 297 -18.88 -6.59 16.66
N ALA A 298 -17.85 -6.06 16.01
CA ALA A 298 -17.36 -4.71 16.29
C ALA A 298 -18.28 -3.61 15.75
N LEU A 299 -18.97 -3.85 14.63
CA LEU A 299 -19.94 -2.92 14.04
C LEU A 299 -21.30 -2.88 14.76
N ASN A 300 -21.63 -3.90 15.56
CA ASN A 300 -22.91 -4.02 16.28
C ASN A 300 -22.85 -3.49 17.73
N LYS A 301 -21.73 -2.90 18.15
CA LYS A 301 -21.54 -2.30 19.48
C LYS A 301 -21.80 -0.80 19.45
#